data_AF-A0A925SZ21-F1
#
_entry.id   AF-A0A925SZ21-F1
#
_cell.length_a   1.000
_cell.length_b   1.000
_cell.length_c   1.000
_cell.angle_alpha   90.00
_cell.angle_beta   90.00
_cell.angle_gamma   90.00
#
_symmetry.space_group_name_H-M   'P 1'
#
loop_
_entity.id
_entity.type
_entity.pdbx_description
1 polymer ?
#
loop_
_entity_poly.entity_id
_entity_poly.type
_entity_poly.pdbx_seq_one_letter_code
_entity_poly.pdbx_strand_id
1 'polypeptide(L)'
;MSALSRCRALVLVPLTLSAIVHGASLEKAVEAMQAGRTQEAEREFRALVQQPAADPAARKDAAHAYFYLGAMEQAAAEGQQDASAKLRAGQQYYESALEIDPRLGGALNNLARTQLQLGEPRKALRTIDRAVALKDGRDALYLATRADIAEKSGDVKVASAASVEALLAAPQEGARRESFVRLALVAEPAILVSTVDELLRRGESLAAQSIILSSLANAGVQRERLFERLADALAAQNYDPRSFADSPTGHAVATLKEDMKLGAAARELLALHATPSGSPWDYRWWIRGFNDHGPSIADSPAPRLQHLASSLGRWFKDRGTEREIALAIPYVEIAFALNGDSIEPRAFLELATVYGATGRRDKLLQLSNEYTLPLFHGKREAYRRAESTGDYRGIYDFHMALGAIYGYLEQWTDRGGGEQPTSAIFQLKRARWAAGKINENLPADSQQRVIVPIAAIQLLATAYERTNRTDDSLKLRIDAANERVGKSPKLAYEVLMSGKQPVDVSRASPAVRADFEKTRVNVAKRRTL
;
A
#
# COMPACT_ATOMS: atom_id res chain seq x y z
N MET A 1 -29.88 20.27 -15.51
CA MET A 1 -28.62 20.16 -16.27
C MET A 1 -28.94 20.17 -17.76
N SER A 2 -28.45 21.15 -18.51
CA SER A 2 -28.66 21.26 -19.96
C SER A 2 -27.96 20.13 -20.72
N ALA A 3 -28.40 19.82 -21.95
CA ALA A 3 -27.73 18.86 -22.84
C ALA A 3 -26.22 19.16 -23.00
N LEU A 4 -25.84 20.45 -22.92
CA LEU A 4 -24.47 20.97 -22.95
C LEU A 4 -23.59 20.49 -21.78
N SER A 5 -24.13 20.42 -20.55
CA SER A 5 -23.38 19.88 -19.41
C SER A 5 -23.11 18.37 -19.55
N ARG A 6 -23.90 17.66 -20.37
CA ARG A 6 -23.81 16.21 -20.56
C ARG A 6 -22.98 15.82 -21.78
N CYS A 7 -22.96 16.61 -22.85
CA CYS A 7 -21.92 16.53 -23.88
C CYS A 7 -20.52 16.60 -23.24
N ARG A 8 -20.32 17.49 -22.26
CA ARG A 8 -19.06 17.52 -21.49
C ARG A 8 -18.79 16.22 -20.73
N ALA A 9 -19.80 15.59 -20.11
CA ALA A 9 -19.64 14.35 -19.35
C ALA A 9 -19.48 13.08 -20.22
N LEU A 10 -20.01 13.09 -21.45
CA LEU A 10 -19.86 12.03 -22.45
C LEU A 10 -18.54 12.11 -23.25
N VAL A 11 -17.89 13.29 -23.27
CA VAL A 11 -16.78 13.60 -24.19
C VAL A 11 -15.44 13.88 -23.47
N LEU A 12 -15.39 14.19 -22.17
CA LEU A 12 -14.14 14.61 -21.53
C LEU A 12 -13.51 13.53 -20.64
N VAL A 13 -12.67 12.69 -21.24
CA VAL A 13 -11.29 12.65 -20.73
C VAL A 13 -10.63 13.92 -21.31
N PRO A 14 -10.04 14.81 -20.49
CA PRO A 14 -9.45 16.04 -20.99
C PRO A 14 -8.26 15.69 -21.89
N LEU A 15 -8.50 15.64 -23.19
CA LEU A 15 -7.45 15.68 -24.18
C LEU A 15 -6.89 17.09 -24.12
N THR A 16 -5.66 17.26 -23.65
CA THR A 16 -4.93 18.52 -23.80
C THR A 16 -4.89 18.86 -25.29
N LEU A 17 -5.50 19.99 -25.68
CA LEU A 17 -5.67 20.42 -27.07
C LEU A 17 -4.38 20.27 -27.91
N SER A 18 -3.21 20.46 -27.29
CA SER A 18 -1.93 20.52 -28.00
C SER A 18 -1.40 19.17 -28.51
N ALA A 19 -2.02 18.03 -28.20
CA ALA A 19 -1.47 16.71 -28.56
C ALA A 19 -2.22 15.98 -29.68
N ILE A 20 -3.42 16.44 -30.08
CA ILE A 20 -4.34 15.65 -30.92
C ILE A 20 -4.87 16.40 -32.14
N VAL A 21 -4.92 17.73 -32.11
CA VAL A 21 -5.39 18.54 -33.25
C VAL A 21 -4.22 18.85 -34.17
N HIS A 22 -4.33 18.51 -35.46
CA HIS A 22 -3.24 18.69 -36.43
C HIS A 22 -3.52 19.84 -37.42
N GLY A 23 -4.75 20.38 -37.44
CA GLY A 23 -5.15 21.49 -38.31
C GLY A 23 -6.04 22.53 -37.61
N ALA A 24 -5.80 23.82 -37.92
CA ALA A 24 -6.49 24.97 -37.34
C ALA A 24 -8.03 24.92 -37.47
N SER A 25 -8.53 24.24 -38.51
CA SER A 25 -9.97 24.07 -38.76
C SER A 25 -10.65 23.11 -37.77
N LEU A 26 -9.98 22.03 -37.34
CA LEU A 26 -10.51 21.13 -36.31
C LEU A 26 -10.50 21.80 -34.94
N GLU A 27 -9.44 22.57 -34.66
CA GLU A 27 -9.29 23.36 -33.44
C GLU A 27 -10.47 24.33 -33.26
N LYS A 28 -10.75 25.12 -34.30
CA LYS A 28 -11.90 26.04 -34.34
C LYS A 28 -13.24 25.34 -34.09
N ALA A 29 -13.45 24.16 -34.69
CA ALA A 29 -14.68 23.38 -34.50
C ALA A 29 -14.83 22.88 -33.05
N VAL A 30 -13.74 22.38 -32.45
CA VAL A 30 -13.70 21.95 -31.05
C VAL A 30 -13.91 23.12 -30.10
N GLU A 31 -13.32 24.28 -30.36
CA GLU A 31 -13.53 25.50 -29.57
C GLU A 31 -14.99 25.97 -29.61
N ALA A 32 -15.61 25.99 -30.79
CA ALA A 32 -17.02 26.30 -30.93
C ALA A 32 -17.89 25.34 -30.11
N MET A 33 -17.57 24.04 -30.13
CA MET A 33 -18.26 23.03 -29.32
C MET A 33 -18.06 23.28 -27.82
N GLN A 34 -16.85 23.55 -27.37
CA GLN A 34 -16.53 23.80 -25.95
C GLN A 34 -17.18 25.08 -25.41
N ALA A 35 -17.37 26.07 -26.28
CA ALA A 35 -18.07 27.32 -26.00
C ALA A 35 -19.60 27.19 -26.11
N GLY A 36 -20.12 26.00 -26.45
CA GLY A 36 -21.55 25.73 -26.57
C GLY A 36 -22.21 26.30 -27.83
N ARG A 37 -21.42 26.72 -28.82
CA ARG A 37 -21.89 27.18 -30.13
C ARG A 37 -22.15 25.99 -31.05
N THR A 38 -23.17 25.18 -30.72
CA THR A 38 -23.43 23.88 -31.33
C THR A 38 -23.63 23.93 -32.85
N GLN A 39 -24.38 24.92 -33.37
CA GLN A 39 -24.60 25.06 -34.82
C GLN A 39 -23.32 25.43 -35.56
N GLU A 40 -22.48 26.28 -34.96
CA GLU A 40 -21.18 26.63 -35.53
C GLU A 40 -20.28 25.39 -35.55
N ALA A 41 -20.14 24.69 -34.42
CA ALA A 41 -19.34 23.48 -34.32
C ALA A 41 -19.76 22.43 -35.35
N GLU A 42 -21.07 22.17 -35.48
CA GLU A 42 -21.59 21.22 -36.46
C GLU A 42 -21.22 21.61 -37.90
N ARG A 43 -21.38 22.89 -38.25
CA ARG A 43 -21.03 23.41 -39.57
C ARG A 43 -19.55 23.23 -39.87
N GLU A 44 -18.68 23.56 -38.91
CA GLU A 44 -17.22 23.43 -39.08
C GLU A 44 -16.81 21.95 -39.18
N PHE A 45 -17.37 21.05 -38.37
CA PHE A 45 -17.12 19.60 -38.48
C PHE A 45 -17.62 19.03 -39.81
N ARG A 46 -18.80 19.44 -40.29
CA ARG A 46 -19.34 19.02 -41.60
C ARG A 46 -18.44 19.50 -42.74
N ALA A 47 -17.89 20.70 -42.66
CA ALA A 47 -16.95 21.22 -43.65
C ALA A 47 -15.68 20.36 -43.73
N LEU A 48 -15.16 19.90 -42.59
CA LEU A 48 -13.98 19.04 -42.53
C LEU A 48 -14.18 17.68 -43.21
N VAL A 49 -15.34 17.05 -43.02
CA VAL A 49 -15.60 15.72 -43.60
C VAL A 49 -16.00 15.76 -45.07
N GLN A 50 -16.41 16.92 -45.59
CA GLN A 50 -16.74 17.14 -47.00
C GLN A 50 -15.50 17.48 -47.86
N GLN A 51 -14.41 17.91 -47.24
CA GLN A 51 -13.17 18.21 -47.96
C GLN A 51 -12.41 16.92 -48.32
N PRO A 52 -11.89 16.79 -49.55
CA PRO A 52 -11.01 15.69 -49.91
C PRO A 52 -9.78 15.67 -48.98
N ALA A 53 -9.63 14.60 -48.20
CA ALA A 53 -8.51 14.44 -47.28
C ALA A 53 -7.22 14.07 -48.04
N ALA A 54 -6.54 15.11 -48.54
CA ALA A 54 -5.38 15.01 -49.44
C ALA A 54 -4.15 14.36 -48.79
N ASP A 55 -3.97 14.54 -47.48
CA ASP A 55 -2.83 14.04 -46.72
C ASP A 55 -3.24 13.26 -45.45
N PRO A 56 -2.31 12.54 -44.79
CA PRO A 56 -2.62 11.78 -43.59
C PRO A 56 -3.14 12.61 -42.40
N ALA A 57 -2.73 13.87 -42.27
CA ALA A 57 -3.16 14.75 -41.20
C ALA A 57 -4.62 15.18 -41.41
N ALA A 58 -4.98 15.56 -42.64
CA ALA A 58 -6.34 15.86 -43.04
C ALA A 58 -7.28 14.65 -42.87
N ARG A 59 -6.78 13.42 -43.13
CA ARG A 59 -7.55 12.19 -42.85
C ARG A 59 -7.81 12.01 -41.36
N LYS A 60 -6.80 12.25 -40.51
CA LYS A 60 -6.94 12.17 -39.06
C LYS A 60 -7.92 13.22 -38.52
N ASP A 61 -7.86 14.45 -39.05
CA ASP A 61 -8.80 15.50 -38.68
C ASP A 61 -10.24 15.18 -39.14
N ALA A 62 -10.41 14.58 -40.33
CA ALA A 62 -11.70 14.09 -40.80
C ALA A 62 -12.25 12.96 -39.91
N ALA A 63 -11.41 12.01 -39.48
CA ALA A 63 -11.81 10.95 -38.55
C ALA A 63 -12.31 11.53 -37.21
N HIS A 64 -11.61 12.54 -36.67
CA HIS A 64 -12.05 13.23 -35.45
C HIS A 64 -13.34 14.05 -35.68
N ALA A 65 -13.48 14.71 -36.83
CA ALA A 65 -14.70 15.44 -37.17
C ALA A 65 -15.91 14.51 -37.25
N TYR A 66 -15.77 13.34 -37.89
CA TYR A 66 -16.79 12.28 -37.86
C TYR A 66 -17.11 11.82 -36.43
N PHE A 67 -16.09 11.58 -35.60
CA PHE A 67 -16.30 11.25 -34.18
C PHE A 67 -17.12 12.31 -33.43
N TYR A 68 -16.81 13.60 -33.60
CA TYR A 68 -17.55 14.67 -32.94
C TYR A 68 -18.98 14.82 -33.47
N LEU A 69 -19.20 14.71 -34.79
CA LEU A 69 -20.56 14.68 -35.36
C LEU A 69 -21.38 13.52 -34.78
N GLY A 70 -20.78 12.34 -34.64
CA GLY A 70 -21.42 11.20 -33.99
C GLY A 70 -21.83 11.50 -32.54
N ALA A 71 -20.94 12.13 -31.77
CA ALA A 71 -21.21 12.53 -30.39
C ALA A 71 -22.32 13.58 -30.27
N MET A 72 -22.39 14.52 -31.23
CA MET A 72 -23.44 15.52 -31.29
C MET A 72 -24.80 14.89 -31.58
N GLU A 73 -24.88 13.95 -32.53
CA GLU A 73 -26.13 13.25 -32.83
C GLU A 73 -26.59 12.35 -31.68
N GLN A 74 -25.65 11.65 -31.03
CA GLN A 74 -25.96 10.84 -29.84
C GLN A 74 -26.50 11.72 -28.69
N ALA A 75 -25.89 12.87 -28.44
CA ALA A 75 -26.36 13.81 -27.42
C ALA A 75 -27.70 14.43 -27.77
N ALA A 76 -27.95 14.73 -29.05
CA ALA A 76 -29.24 15.25 -29.51
C ALA A 76 -30.37 14.24 -29.32
N ALA A 77 -30.08 12.93 -29.35
CA ALA A 77 -31.06 11.88 -29.13
C ALA A 77 -31.55 11.79 -27.67
N GLU A 78 -30.82 12.35 -26.69
CA GLU A 78 -31.18 12.27 -25.28
C GLU A 78 -32.49 13.00 -24.97
N GLY A 79 -33.45 12.29 -24.38
CA GLY A 79 -34.74 12.87 -23.95
C GLY A 79 -35.75 13.11 -25.07
N GLN A 80 -35.46 12.67 -26.30
CA GLN A 80 -36.40 12.74 -27.42
C GLN A 80 -37.24 11.45 -27.53
N GLN A 81 -38.51 11.62 -27.90
CA GLN A 81 -39.45 10.52 -28.07
C GLN A 81 -39.13 9.67 -29.32
N ASP A 82 -38.47 10.25 -30.33
CA ASP A 82 -37.97 9.57 -31.53
C ASP A 82 -36.44 9.69 -31.67
N ALA A 83 -35.74 9.14 -30.67
CA ALA A 83 -34.27 9.13 -30.60
C ALA A 83 -33.61 8.26 -31.69
N SER A 84 -34.36 7.38 -32.35
CA SER A 84 -33.80 6.31 -33.20
C SER A 84 -33.10 6.84 -34.45
N ALA A 85 -33.67 7.85 -35.11
CA ALA A 85 -33.06 8.46 -36.30
C ALA A 85 -31.71 9.11 -35.97
N LYS A 86 -31.65 9.84 -34.85
CA LYS A 86 -30.43 10.51 -34.36
C LYS A 86 -29.35 9.51 -33.94
N LEU A 87 -29.72 8.45 -33.22
CA LEU A 87 -28.78 7.38 -32.87
C LEU A 87 -28.23 6.65 -34.10
N ARG A 88 -29.05 6.41 -35.14
CA ARG A 88 -28.56 5.81 -36.40
C ARG A 88 -27.59 6.73 -37.14
N ALA A 89 -27.87 8.03 -37.19
CA ALA A 89 -26.93 9.01 -37.75
C ALA A 89 -25.61 9.03 -36.96
N GLY A 90 -25.69 9.02 -35.63
CA GLY A 90 -24.52 8.94 -34.76
C GLY A 90 -23.69 7.67 -34.99
N GLN A 91 -24.34 6.51 -35.11
CA GLN A 91 -23.70 5.25 -35.45
C GLN A 91 -22.95 5.34 -36.79
N GLN A 92 -23.59 5.88 -37.84
CA GLN A 92 -22.95 6.03 -39.16
C GLN A 92 -21.70 6.91 -39.07
N TYR A 93 -21.78 8.02 -38.34
CA TYR A 93 -20.61 8.88 -38.14
C TYR A 93 -19.47 8.18 -37.39
N TYR A 94 -19.75 7.39 -36.36
CA TYR A 94 -18.71 6.60 -35.70
C TYR A 94 -18.13 5.51 -36.62
N GLU A 95 -18.97 4.84 -37.41
CA GLU A 95 -18.52 3.85 -38.39
C GLU A 95 -17.59 4.51 -39.44
N SER A 96 -17.93 5.68 -39.98
CA SER A 96 -17.07 6.46 -40.88
C SER A 96 -15.76 6.93 -40.24
N ALA A 97 -15.79 7.33 -38.96
CA ALA A 97 -14.56 7.65 -38.23
C ALA A 97 -13.61 6.44 -38.14
N LEU A 98 -14.18 5.24 -37.90
CA LEU A 98 -13.44 3.99 -37.75
C LEU A 98 -12.97 3.38 -39.08
N GLU A 99 -13.59 3.74 -40.20
CA GLU A 99 -13.07 3.42 -41.55
C GLU A 99 -11.76 4.16 -41.82
N ILE A 100 -11.61 5.37 -41.31
CA ILE A 100 -10.40 6.19 -41.47
C ILE A 100 -9.34 5.83 -40.41
N ASP A 101 -9.74 5.76 -39.14
CA ASP A 101 -8.87 5.35 -38.03
C ASP A 101 -9.51 4.19 -37.22
N PRO A 102 -9.17 2.93 -37.56
CA PRO A 102 -9.68 1.76 -36.86
C PRO A 102 -9.27 1.67 -35.38
N ARG A 103 -8.29 2.47 -34.94
CA ARG A 103 -7.75 2.51 -33.58
C ARG A 103 -8.26 3.69 -32.77
N LEU A 104 -9.26 4.42 -33.27
CA LEU A 104 -9.89 5.52 -32.53
C LEU A 104 -10.77 4.98 -31.40
N GLY A 105 -10.16 4.63 -30.26
CA GLY A 105 -10.83 3.96 -29.14
C GLY A 105 -12.04 4.72 -28.57
N GLY A 106 -12.01 6.05 -28.60
CA GLY A 106 -13.17 6.89 -28.25
C GLY A 106 -14.38 6.64 -29.17
N ALA A 107 -14.15 6.48 -30.48
CA ALA A 107 -15.22 6.16 -31.43
C ALA A 107 -15.76 4.74 -31.24
N LEU A 108 -14.89 3.74 -30.98
CA LEU A 108 -15.34 2.38 -30.62
C LEU A 108 -16.22 2.38 -29.36
N ASN A 109 -15.80 3.11 -28.32
CA ASN A 109 -16.56 3.22 -27.07
C ASN A 109 -17.94 3.85 -27.28
N ASN A 110 -18.01 4.97 -28.00
CA ASN A 110 -19.27 5.66 -28.23
C ASN A 110 -20.18 4.93 -29.22
N LEU A 111 -19.60 4.26 -30.22
CA LEU A 111 -20.34 3.35 -31.11
C LEU A 111 -20.97 2.21 -30.32
N ALA A 112 -20.23 1.59 -29.38
CA ALA A 112 -20.77 0.53 -28.54
C ALA A 112 -21.94 1.02 -27.68
N ARG A 113 -21.84 2.21 -27.07
CA ARG A 113 -22.94 2.84 -26.32
C ARG A 113 -24.15 3.13 -27.21
N THR A 114 -23.92 3.62 -28.43
CA THR A 114 -24.98 3.92 -29.41
C THR A 114 -25.70 2.66 -29.85
N GLN A 115 -24.95 1.59 -30.15
CA GLN A 115 -25.50 0.27 -30.47
C GLN A 115 -26.36 -0.29 -29.32
N LEU A 116 -25.93 -0.12 -28.07
CA LEU A 116 -26.75 -0.49 -26.91
C LEU A 116 -28.06 0.31 -26.86
N GLN A 117 -28.01 1.62 -27.07
CA GLN A 117 -29.22 2.48 -27.10
C GLN A 117 -30.17 2.12 -28.25
N LEU A 118 -29.65 1.59 -29.35
CA LEU A 118 -30.42 1.06 -30.48
C LEU A 118 -30.95 -0.37 -30.25
N GLY A 119 -30.67 -0.98 -29.10
CA GLY A 119 -31.13 -2.34 -28.78
C GLY A 119 -30.28 -3.45 -29.42
N GLU A 120 -29.01 -3.17 -29.73
CA GLU A 120 -28.05 -4.10 -30.36
C GLU A 120 -26.92 -4.56 -29.40
N PRO A 121 -27.23 -5.17 -28.23
CA PRO A 121 -26.24 -5.43 -27.17
C PRO A 121 -25.09 -6.35 -27.60
N ARG A 122 -25.36 -7.36 -28.45
CA ARG A 122 -24.32 -8.25 -28.96
C ARG A 122 -23.33 -7.53 -29.88
N LYS A 123 -23.80 -6.55 -30.66
CA LYS A 123 -22.93 -5.72 -31.52
C LYS A 123 -22.12 -4.77 -30.63
N ALA A 124 -22.78 -4.16 -29.64
CA ALA A 124 -22.15 -3.29 -28.65
C ALA A 124 -20.99 -3.98 -27.92
N LEU A 125 -21.18 -5.22 -27.42
CA LEU A 125 -20.13 -5.98 -26.74
C LEU A 125 -18.92 -6.23 -27.64
N ARG A 126 -19.12 -6.68 -28.89
CA ARG A 126 -18.01 -6.87 -29.84
C ARG A 126 -17.28 -5.56 -30.14
N THR A 127 -18.02 -4.45 -30.23
CA THR A 127 -17.42 -3.14 -30.49
C THR A 127 -16.59 -2.65 -29.29
N ILE A 128 -17.09 -2.79 -28.06
CA ILE A 128 -16.33 -2.36 -26.87
C ILE A 128 -15.13 -3.28 -26.60
N ASP A 129 -15.23 -4.58 -26.90
CA ASP A 129 -14.09 -5.50 -26.80
C ASP A 129 -12.93 -5.07 -27.71
N ARG A 130 -13.23 -4.53 -28.90
CA ARG A 130 -12.22 -3.92 -29.77
C ARG A 130 -11.55 -2.72 -29.11
N ALA A 131 -12.30 -1.87 -28.38
CA ALA A 131 -11.72 -0.72 -27.68
C ALA A 131 -10.79 -1.16 -26.54
N VAL A 132 -11.22 -2.14 -25.73
CA VAL A 132 -10.43 -2.72 -24.64
C VAL A 132 -9.13 -3.37 -25.14
N ALA A 133 -9.14 -3.91 -26.36
CA ALA A 133 -7.96 -4.52 -26.99
C ALA A 133 -6.91 -3.49 -27.45
N LEU A 134 -7.25 -2.19 -27.56
CA LEU A 134 -6.31 -1.17 -28.03
C LEU A 134 -5.20 -0.83 -27.04
N LYS A 135 -5.45 -1.00 -25.73
CA LYS A 135 -4.51 -0.67 -24.64
C LYS A 135 -3.92 0.75 -24.80
N ASP A 136 -4.80 1.72 -25.09
CA ASP A 136 -4.43 3.11 -25.39
C ASP A 136 -4.37 4.02 -24.14
N GLY A 137 -4.34 3.43 -22.94
CA GLY A 137 -4.34 4.12 -21.66
C GLY A 137 -5.74 4.47 -21.12
N ARG A 138 -6.82 4.22 -21.88
CA ARG A 138 -8.22 4.43 -21.43
C ARG A 138 -8.94 3.14 -21.05
N ASP A 139 -8.20 2.09 -20.73
CA ASP A 139 -8.74 0.76 -20.43
C ASP A 139 -9.82 0.80 -19.35
N ALA A 140 -9.61 1.54 -18.27
CA ALA A 140 -10.58 1.66 -17.17
C ALA A 140 -11.94 2.24 -17.61
N LEU A 141 -11.94 3.13 -18.60
CA LEU A 141 -13.16 3.69 -19.20
C LEU A 141 -13.86 2.64 -20.06
N TYR A 142 -13.12 1.96 -20.94
CA TYR A 142 -13.71 0.97 -21.85
C TYR A 142 -14.26 -0.25 -21.09
N LEU A 143 -13.56 -0.69 -20.04
CA LEU A 143 -14.00 -1.78 -19.17
C LEU A 143 -15.27 -1.41 -18.39
N ALA A 144 -15.39 -0.15 -17.92
CA ALA A 144 -16.61 0.33 -17.31
C ALA A 144 -17.78 0.34 -18.29
N THR A 145 -17.58 0.84 -19.52
CA THR A 145 -18.62 0.77 -20.58
C THR A 145 -19.00 -0.67 -20.90
N ARG A 146 -18.03 -1.60 -20.92
CA ARG A 146 -18.28 -3.03 -21.14
C ARG A 146 -19.15 -3.62 -20.03
N ALA A 147 -18.87 -3.29 -18.77
CA ALA A 147 -19.71 -3.70 -17.64
C ALA A 147 -21.15 -3.19 -17.78
N ASP A 148 -21.32 -1.90 -18.11
CA ASP A 148 -22.64 -1.29 -18.32
C ASP A 148 -23.43 -1.93 -19.47
N ILE A 149 -22.77 -2.21 -20.59
CA ILE A 149 -23.38 -2.89 -21.74
C ILE A 149 -23.83 -4.30 -21.31
N ALA A 150 -22.96 -5.08 -20.69
CA ALA A 150 -23.27 -6.44 -20.26
C ALA A 150 -24.42 -6.46 -19.26
N GLU A 151 -24.44 -5.54 -18.31
CA GLU A 151 -25.50 -5.43 -17.31
C GLU A 151 -26.85 -5.13 -17.96
N LYS A 152 -26.92 -4.12 -18.83
CA LYS A 152 -28.15 -3.76 -19.56
C LYS A 152 -28.60 -4.86 -20.52
N SER A 153 -27.70 -5.75 -20.91
CA SER A 153 -28.00 -6.93 -21.72
C SER A 153 -28.49 -8.12 -20.89
N GLY A 154 -28.51 -8.01 -19.56
CA GLY A 154 -28.86 -9.09 -18.63
C GLY A 154 -27.72 -10.10 -18.39
N ASP A 155 -26.53 -9.89 -18.95
CA ASP A 155 -25.37 -10.75 -18.72
C ASP A 155 -24.61 -10.29 -17.48
N VAL A 156 -25.20 -10.59 -16.33
CA VAL A 156 -24.70 -10.19 -15.00
C VAL A 156 -23.31 -10.78 -14.72
N LYS A 157 -22.97 -11.95 -15.28
CA LYS A 157 -21.65 -12.56 -15.12
C LYS A 157 -20.57 -11.76 -15.85
N VAL A 158 -20.81 -11.43 -17.13
CA VAL A 158 -19.88 -10.60 -17.90
C VAL A 158 -19.79 -9.19 -17.31
N ALA A 159 -20.91 -8.63 -16.82
CA ALA A 159 -20.93 -7.34 -16.15
C ALA A 159 -20.04 -7.33 -14.90
N SER A 160 -20.21 -8.34 -14.03
CA SER A 160 -19.39 -8.50 -12.81
C SER A 160 -17.90 -8.63 -13.14
N ALA A 161 -17.54 -9.51 -14.07
CA ALA A 161 -16.14 -9.68 -14.49
C ALA A 161 -15.52 -8.38 -15.05
N ALA A 162 -16.24 -7.69 -15.94
CA ALA A 162 -15.78 -6.41 -16.49
C ALA A 162 -15.64 -5.32 -15.41
N SER A 163 -16.51 -5.33 -14.39
CA SER A 163 -16.44 -4.38 -13.28
C SER A 163 -15.21 -4.60 -12.38
N VAL A 164 -14.76 -5.85 -12.20
CA VAL A 164 -13.50 -6.17 -11.52
C VAL A 164 -12.33 -5.60 -12.29
N GLU A 165 -12.25 -5.86 -13.60
CA GLU A 165 -11.17 -5.33 -14.43
C GLU A 165 -11.15 -3.79 -14.42
N ALA A 166 -12.32 -3.15 -14.54
CA ALA A 166 -12.45 -1.70 -14.48
C ALA A 166 -11.98 -1.13 -13.13
N LEU A 167 -12.38 -1.76 -12.02
CA LEU A 167 -11.95 -1.39 -10.68
C LEU A 167 -10.43 -1.52 -10.53
N LEU A 168 -9.84 -2.65 -10.94
CA LEU A 168 -8.41 -2.90 -10.82
C LEU A 168 -7.57 -1.96 -11.70
N ALA A 169 -8.13 -1.47 -12.81
CA ALA A 169 -7.46 -0.50 -13.69
C ALA A 169 -7.39 0.91 -13.09
N ALA A 170 -8.36 1.31 -12.26
CA ALA A 170 -8.30 2.57 -11.53
C ALA A 170 -9.13 2.50 -10.23
N PRO A 171 -8.51 1.94 -9.17
CA PRO A 171 -9.19 1.54 -7.92
C PRO A 171 -9.61 2.72 -7.05
N GLN A 172 -9.10 3.92 -7.34
CA GLN A 172 -9.33 5.13 -6.57
C GLN A 172 -10.67 5.81 -6.89
N GLU A 173 -11.30 5.49 -8.03
CA GLU A 173 -12.60 6.06 -8.41
C GLU A 173 -13.77 5.40 -7.69
N GLY A 174 -14.53 6.18 -6.91
CA GLY A 174 -15.67 5.70 -6.12
C GLY A 174 -16.77 5.03 -6.94
N ALA A 175 -17.12 5.60 -8.10
CA ALA A 175 -18.14 5.04 -8.99
C ALA A 175 -17.81 3.62 -9.46
N ARG A 176 -16.52 3.30 -9.67
CA ARG A 176 -16.10 1.93 -10.04
C ARG A 176 -16.27 0.96 -8.89
N ARG A 177 -15.91 1.37 -7.67
CA ARG A 177 -16.11 0.57 -6.45
C ARG A 177 -17.59 0.28 -6.23
N GLU A 178 -18.45 1.28 -6.37
CA GLU A 178 -19.91 1.14 -6.23
C GLU A 178 -20.49 0.18 -7.29
N SER A 179 -20.12 0.34 -8.56
CA SER A 179 -20.57 -0.54 -9.63
C SER A 179 -20.11 -1.98 -9.41
N PHE A 180 -18.84 -2.18 -9.05
CA PHE A 180 -18.30 -3.49 -8.70
C PHE A 180 -19.07 -4.15 -7.55
N VAL A 181 -19.22 -3.47 -6.41
CA VAL A 181 -19.90 -4.04 -5.23
C VAL A 181 -21.32 -4.47 -5.59
N ARG A 182 -22.08 -3.59 -6.26
CA ARG A 182 -23.45 -3.87 -6.68
C ARG A 182 -23.54 -5.08 -7.60
N LEU A 183 -22.68 -5.17 -8.62
CA LEU A 183 -22.68 -6.28 -9.58
C LEU A 183 -22.20 -7.58 -8.94
N ALA A 184 -21.15 -7.53 -8.11
CA ALA A 184 -20.61 -8.69 -7.40
C ALA A 184 -21.64 -9.30 -6.44
N LEU A 185 -22.40 -8.47 -5.70
CA LEU A 185 -23.43 -8.95 -4.77
C LEU A 185 -24.57 -9.70 -5.48
N VAL A 186 -24.90 -9.34 -6.73
CA VAL A 186 -25.95 -10.01 -7.51
C VAL A 186 -25.40 -11.23 -8.26
N ALA A 187 -24.20 -11.11 -8.84
CA ALA A 187 -23.62 -12.13 -9.71
C ALA A 187 -23.00 -13.29 -8.93
N GLU A 188 -22.02 -12.96 -8.08
CA GLU A 188 -21.15 -13.91 -7.40
C GLU A 188 -20.45 -13.23 -6.21
N PRO A 189 -21.07 -13.20 -5.01
CA PRO A 189 -20.49 -12.51 -3.85
C PRO A 189 -19.10 -13.00 -3.45
N ALA A 190 -18.71 -14.22 -3.83
CA ALA A 190 -17.39 -14.79 -3.57
C ALA A 190 -16.25 -13.97 -4.19
N ILE A 191 -16.50 -13.26 -5.30
CA ILE A 191 -15.49 -12.44 -5.98
C ILE A 191 -15.07 -11.21 -5.16
N LEU A 192 -15.87 -10.79 -4.18
CA LEU A 192 -15.55 -9.68 -3.29
C LEU A 192 -14.25 -9.95 -2.53
N VAL A 193 -14.09 -11.16 -2.00
CA VAL A 193 -12.91 -11.53 -1.19
C VAL A 193 -11.65 -11.55 -2.04
N SER A 194 -11.67 -12.24 -3.19
CA SER A 194 -10.50 -12.33 -4.08
C SER A 194 -10.10 -10.98 -4.65
N THR A 195 -11.07 -10.10 -4.94
CA THR A 195 -10.80 -8.73 -5.42
C THR A 195 -10.19 -7.86 -4.32
N VAL A 196 -10.69 -7.98 -3.08
CA VAL A 196 -10.08 -7.31 -1.91
C VAL A 196 -8.64 -7.78 -1.69
N ASP A 197 -8.39 -9.09 -1.76
CA ASP A 197 -7.04 -9.64 -1.61
C ASP A 197 -6.07 -9.14 -2.71
N GLU A 198 -6.54 -8.98 -3.95
CA GLU A 198 -5.77 -8.36 -5.04
C GLU A 198 -5.48 -6.88 -4.77
N LEU A 199 -6.46 -6.09 -4.32
CA LEU A 199 -6.26 -4.68 -3.97
C LEU A 199 -5.24 -4.51 -2.85
N LEU A 200 -5.32 -5.35 -1.81
CA LEU A 200 -4.35 -5.35 -0.71
C LEU A 200 -2.94 -5.68 -1.20
N ARG A 201 -2.78 -6.67 -2.10
CA ARG A 201 -1.48 -6.98 -2.72
C ARG A 201 -0.91 -5.83 -3.54
N ARG A 202 -1.77 -4.99 -4.15
CA ARG A 202 -1.36 -3.77 -4.88
C ARG A 202 -1.10 -2.56 -3.98
N GLY A 203 -1.34 -2.66 -2.67
CA GLY A 203 -1.24 -1.55 -1.73
C GLY A 203 -2.44 -0.60 -1.74
N GLU A 204 -3.53 -0.98 -2.40
CA GLU A 204 -4.76 -0.18 -2.55
C GLU A 204 -5.69 -0.33 -1.33
N SER A 205 -5.14 -0.14 -0.13
CA SER A 205 -5.78 -0.44 1.15
C SER A 205 -7.07 0.34 1.40
N LEU A 206 -7.12 1.62 0.99
CA LEU A 206 -8.32 2.45 1.10
C LEU A 206 -9.46 1.96 0.19
N ALA A 207 -9.13 1.51 -1.03
CA ALA A 207 -10.11 0.94 -1.95
C ALA A 207 -10.65 -0.40 -1.41
N ALA A 208 -9.77 -1.26 -0.90
CA ALA A 208 -10.14 -2.51 -0.24
C ALA A 208 -11.07 -2.27 0.96
N GLN A 209 -10.72 -1.33 1.85
CA GLN A 209 -11.55 -0.93 3.00
C GLN A 209 -12.94 -0.47 2.56
N SER A 210 -13.02 0.41 1.55
CA SER A 210 -14.30 0.93 1.04
C SER A 210 -15.20 -0.20 0.51
N ILE A 211 -14.65 -1.17 -0.20
CA ILE A 211 -15.39 -2.32 -0.74
C ILE A 211 -15.88 -3.21 0.39
N ILE A 212 -15.01 -3.51 1.37
CA ILE A 212 -15.37 -4.32 2.53
C ILE A 212 -16.59 -3.69 3.22
N LEU A 213 -16.48 -2.44 3.68
CA LEU A 213 -17.53 -1.79 4.48
C LEU A 213 -18.87 -1.68 3.73
N SER A 214 -18.84 -1.33 2.44
CA SER A 214 -20.05 -1.23 1.61
C SER A 214 -20.71 -2.58 1.31
N SER A 215 -19.96 -3.69 1.41
CA SER A 215 -20.46 -5.03 1.14
C SER A 215 -20.97 -5.75 2.40
N LEU A 216 -20.55 -5.35 3.60
CA LEU A 216 -20.81 -6.08 4.84
C LEU A 216 -22.30 -6.31 5.13
N ALA A 217 -23.22 -5.43 4.72
CA ALA A 217 -24.65 -5.64 4.95
C ALA A 217 -25.23 -6.79 4.11
N ASN A 218 -24.71 -6.99 2.89
CA ASN A 218 -25.37 -7.82 1.86
C ASN A 218 -24.52 -9.02 1.39
N ALA A 219 -23.26 -9.16 1.84
CA ALA A 219 -22.34 -10.19 1.35
C ALA A 219 -22.65 -11.64 1.80
N GLY A 220 -23.78 -11.88 2.48
CA GLY A 220 -24.23 -13.22 2.87
C GLY A 220 -23.19 -14.02 3.66
N VAL A 221 -22.72 -15.13 3.09
CA VAL A 221 -21.70 -16.00 3.71
C VAL A 221 -20.29 -15.42 3.70
N GLN A 222 -20.02 -14.40 2.87
CA GLN A 222 -18.69 -13.78 2.73
C GLN A 222 -18.42 -12.69 3.78
N ARG A 223 -19.44 -12.29 4.56
CA ARG A 223 -19.36 -11.19 5.53
C ARG A 223 -18.19 -11.33 6.50
N GLU A 224 -18.00 -12.51 7.07
CA GLU A 224 -16.90 -12.76 8.02
C GLU A 224 -15.54 -12.67 7.33
N ARG A 225 -15.37 -13.31 6.17
CA ARG A 225 -14.11 -13.25 5.42
C ARG A 225 -13.75 -11.81 5.04
N LEU A 226 -14.73 -11.02 4.59
CA LEU A 226 -14.53 -9.61 4.28
C LEU A 226 -14.15 -8.81 5.53
N PHE A 227 -14.79 -9.07 6.67
CA PHE A 227 -14.47 -8.41 7.93
C PHE A 227 -13.05 -8.74 8.41
N GLU A 228 -12.58 -9.97 8.21
CA GLU A 228 -11.19 -10.35 8.52
C GLU A 228 -10.19 -9.50 7.71
N ARG A 229 -10.43 -9.31 6.40
CA ARG A 229 -9.57 -8.49 5.52
C ARG A 229 -9.62 -6.99 5.87
N LEU A 230 -10.58 -6.54 6.67
CA LEU A 230 -10.57 -5.18 7.20
C LEU A 230 -9.34 -4.94 8.07
N ALA A 231 -8.91 -5.94 8.85
CA ALA A 231 -7.70 -5.84 9.65
C ALA A 231 -6.44 -5.69 8.79
N ASP A 232 -6.35 -6.42 7.67
CA ASP A 232 -5.24 -6.26 6.70
C ASP A 232 -5.26 -4.87 6.04
N ALA A 233 -6.44 -4.40 5.64
CA ALA A 233 -6.62 -3.07 5.05
C ALA A 233 -6.20 -1.97 6.04
N LEU A 234 -6.58 -2.09 7.32
CA LEU A 234 -6.17 -1.18 8.37
C LEU A 234 -4.67 -1.27 8.66
N ALA A 235 -4.11 -2.48 8.75
CA ALA A 235 -2.69 -2.69 9.01
C ALA A 235 -1.79 -2.04 7.95
N ALA A 236 -2.25 -1.98 6.70
CA ALA A 236 -1.56 -1.36 5.57
C ALA A 236 -1.69 0.18 5.51
N GLN A 237 -2.50 0.80 6.37
CA GLN A 237 -2.70 2.25 6.41
C GLN A 237 -1.82 2.93 7.47
N ASN A 238 -1.59 4.23 7.29
CA ASN A 238 -0.91 5.08 8.27
C ASN A 238 -1.90 6.10 8.85
N TYR A 239 -2.63 5.72 9.90
CA TYR A 239 -3.62 6.55 10.59
C TYR A 239 -3.36 6.54 12.09
N ASP A 240 -3.87 7.56 12.80
CA ASP A 240 -3.80 7.60 14.27
C ASP A 240 -4.80 6.62 14.89
N PRO A 241 -4.34 5.56 15.59
CA PRO A 241 -5.21 4.57 16.22
C PRO A 241 -6.23 5.20 17.18
N ARG A 242 -5.86 6.32 17.83
CA ARG A 242 -6.70 7.01 18.81
C ARG A 242 -7.92 7.68 18.17
N SER A 243 -7.81 8.05 16.89
CA SER A 243 -8.93 8.62 16.12
C SER A 243 -9.79 7.57 15.42
N PHE A 244 -9.47 6.27 15.57
CA PHE A 244 -10.18 5.23 14.84
C PHE A 244 -11.68 5.25 15.12
N ALA A 245 -12.07 5.37 16.39
CA ALA A 245 -13.48 5.39 16.81
C ALA A 245 -14.28 6.53 16.15
N ASP A 246 -13.65 7.69 15.95
CA ASP A 246 -14.27 8.88 15.35
C ASP A 246 -14.17 8.88 13.81
N SER A 247 -13.42 7.95 13.22
CA SER A 247 -13.30 7.83 11.77
C SER A 247 -14.58 7.27 11.13
N PRO A 248 -14.82 7.50 9.83
CA PRO A 248 -15.93 6.84 9.13
C PRO A 248 -15.91 5.31 9.25
N THR A 249 -14.72 4.71 9.27
CA THR A 249 -14.53 3.27 9.46
C THR A 249 -14.89 2.83 10.87
N GLY A 250 -14.47 3.56 11.89
CA GLY A 250 -14.82 3.27 13.29
C GLY A 250 -16.33 3.32 13.52
N HIS A 251 -17.00 4.33 12.98
CA HIS A 251 -18.46 4.42 13.01
C HIS A 251 -19.12 3.23 12.30
N ALA A 252 -18.65 2.86 11.11
CA ALA A 252 -19.17 1.70 10.37
C ALA A 252 -18.96 0.37 11.12
N VAL A 253 -17.83 0.21 11.83
CA VAL A 253 -17.59 -0.97 12.68
C VAL A 253 -18.48 -0.92 13.93
N ALA A 254 -18.72 0.25 14.50
CA ALA A 254 -19.57 0.42 15.69
C ALA A 254 -21.03 0.03 15.44
N THR A 255 -21.57 0.21 14.24
CA THR A 255 -22.93 -0.24 13.91
C THR A 255 -23.07 -1.76 13.89
N LEU A 256 -21.96 -2.50 13.76
CA LEU A 256 -21.94 -3.96 13.73
C LEU A 256 -21.88 -4.59 15.12
N LYS A 257 -21.77 -3.82 16.21
CA LYS A 257 -21.64 -4.37 17.57
C LYS A 257 -22.77 -5.32 17.94
N GLU A 258 -23.99 -5.03 17.52
CA GLU A 258 -25.17 -5.88 17.80
C GLU A 258 -25.42 -6.94 16.72
N ASP A 259 -24.57 -7.05 15.71
CA ASP A 259 -24.69 -8.08 14.68
C ASP A 259 -24.41 -9.47 15.29
N MET A 260 -25.31 -10.43 15.04
CA MET A 260 -25.18 -11.78 15.61
C MET A 260 -23.91 -12.52 15.20
N LYS A 261 -23.36 -12.24 14.01
CA LYS A 261 -22.15 -12.91 13.49
C LYS A 261 -20.89 -12.08 13.71
N LEU A 262 -20.97 -10.78 13.46
CA LEU A 262 -19.81 -9.87 13.47
C LEU A 262 -19.67 -9.06 14.76
N GLY A 263 -20.66 -9.08 15.65
CA GLY A 263 -20.68 -8.21 16.83
C GLY A 263 -19.51 -8.43 17.78
N ALA A 264 -19.08 -9.69 17.98
CA ALA A 264 -17.87 -9.99 18.75
C ALA A 264 -16.62 -9.42 18.07
N ALA A 265 -16.43 -9.70 16.78
CA ALA A 265 -15.32 -9.19 15.97
C ALA A 265 -15.21 -7.66 16.01
N ALA A 266 -16.35 -6.98 15.85
CA ALA A 266 -16.45 -5.53 15.85
C ALA A 266 -16.14 -4.91 17.21
N ARG A 267 -16.68 -5.47 18.30
CA ARG A 267 -16.34 -5.03 19.67
C ARG A 267 -14.86 -5.20 19.96
N GLU A 268 -14.30 -6.35 19.60
CA GLU A 268 -12.87 -6.65 19.79
C GLU A 268 -11.97 -5.73 18.96
N LEU A 269 -12.34 -5.45 17.69
CA LEU A 269 -11.60 -4.52 16.84
C LEU A 269 -11.63 -3.10 17.39
N LEU A 270 -12.78 -2.63 17.90
CA LEU A 270 -12.88 -1.33 18.56
C LEU A 270 -12.07 -1.28 19.87
N ALA A 271 -12.11 -2.35 20.67
CA ALA A 271 -11.33 -2.45 21.91
C ALA A 271 -9.82 -2.39 21.64
N LEU A 272 -9.35 -3.04 20.57
CA LEU A 272 -7.95 -2.99 20.13
C LEU A 272 -7.49 -1.56 19.87
N HIS A 273 -8.34 -0.70 19.30
CA HIS A 273 -7.99 0.69 18.98
C HIS A 273 -8.15 1.66 20.17
N ALA A 274 -8.96 1.32 21.17
CA ALA A 274 -9.20 2.17 22.33
C ALA A 274 -8.13 2.01 23.41
N THR A 275 -8.11 0.84 24.05
CA THR A 275 -7.21 0.52 25.17
C THR A 275 -6.98 -1.00 25.21
N PRO A 276 -6.04 -1.51 24.41
CA PRO A 276 -5.77 -2.94 24.37
C PRO A 276 -5.14 -3.43 25.68
N SER A 277 -5.49 -4.66 26.10
CA SER A 277 -5.05 -5.29 27.36
C SER A 277 -3.64 -5.89 27.31
N GLY A 278 -3.05 -6.07 26.13
CA GLY A 278 -1.81 -6.82 25.92
C GLY A 278 -2.00 -8.33 25.78
N SER A 279 -3.18 -8.85 26.09
CA SER A 279 -3.49 -10.28 26.01
C SER A 279 -4.25 -10.60 24.71
N PRO A 280 -3.75 -11.49 23.83
CA PRO A 280 -4.52 -11.91 22.65
C PRO A 280 -5.82 -12.64 23.03
N TRP A 281 -5.91 -13.20 24.24
CA TRP A 281 -7.05 -13.98 24.73
C TRP A 281 -8.32 -13.15 24.96
N ASP A 282 -8.19 -11.83 24.99
CA ASP A 282 -9.31 -10.89 25.05
C ASP A 282 -9.95 -10.67 23.66
N TYR A 283 -9.33 -11.18 22.60
CA TYR A 283 -9.78 -11.09 21.21
C TYR A 283 -10.19 -12.47 20.68
N ARG A 284 -11.11 -13.12 21.41
CA ARG A 284 -11.51 -14.52 21.18
C ARG A 284 -12.01 -14.78 19.77
N TRP A 285 -12.73 -13.84 19.18
CA TRP A 285 -13.19 -13.98 17.80
C TRP A 285 -12.00 -14.03 16.83
N TRP A 286 -11.02 -13.15 17.03
CA TRP A 286 -9.85 -13.04 16.16
C TRP A 286 -8.85 -14.20 16.32
N ILE A 287 -8.78 -14.84 17.49
CA ILE A 287 -7.88 -15.97 17.72
C ILE A 287 -8.52 -17.34 17.43
N ARG A 288 -9.72 -17.39 16.85
CA ARG A 288 -10.35 -18.66 16.46
C ARG A 288 -9.46 -19.43 15.48
N GLY A 289 -9.21 -20.71 15.76
CA GLY A 289 -8.32 -21.54 14.95
C GLY A 289 -6.82 -21.26 15.15
N PHE A 290 -6.45 -20.39 16.08
CA PHE A 290 -5.09 -20.26 16.58
C PHE A 290 -4.78 -21.44 17.50
N ASN A 291 -3.60 -22.04 17.32
CA ASN A 291 -3.04 -23.04 18.20
C ASN A 291 -1.73 -22.47 18.75
N ASP A 292 -1.66 -22.29 20.06
CA ASP A 292 -0.47 -21.81 20.74
C ASP A 292 0.66 -22.86 20.75
N HIS A 293 0.31 -24.14 20.65
CA HIS A 293 1.24 -25.30 20.68
C HIS A 293 1.43 -25.96 19.31
N GLY A 294 1.14 -25.26 18.21
CA GLY A 294 1.21 -25.86 16.88
C GLY A 294 0.96 -24.90 15.72
N PRO A 295 1.02 -25.38 14.47
CA PRO A 295 0.73 -24.55 13.32
C PRO A 295 -0.73 -24.09 13.37
N SER A 296 -0.94 -22.78 13.31
CA SER A 296 -2.28 -22.21 13.20
C SER A 296 -2.98 -22.67 11.93
N ILE A 297 -4.32 -22.74 11.96
CA ILE A 297 -5.10 -23.07 10.76
C ILE A 297 -4.80 -22.03 9.68
N ALA A 298 -4.46 -22.54 8.48
CA ALA A 298 -4.26 -21.70 7.31
C ALA A 298 -5.50 -20.83 7.07
N ASP A 299 -5.28 -19.53 6.93
CA ASP A 299 -6.33 -18.51 6.73
C ASP A 299 -7.24 -18.23 7.94
N SER A 300 -6.82 -18.58 9.17
CA SER A 300 -7.46 -18.09 10.40
C SER A 300 -7.35 -16.55 10.54
N PRO A 301 -8.16 -15.91 11.40
CA PRO A 301 -8.07 -14.45 11.60
C PRO A 301 -6.86 -14.02 12.44
N ALA A 302 -6.22 -14.95 13.16
CA ALA A 302 -5.15 -14.63 14.11
C ALA A 302 -3.94 -13.94 13.47
N PRO A 303 -3.41 -14.39 12.31
CA PRO A 303 -2.34 -13.68 11.60
C PRO A 303 -2.72 -12.24 11.22
N ARG A 304 -4.00 -11.97 10.94
CA ARG A 304 -4.47 -10.63 10.57
C ARG A 304 -4.54 -9.70 11.77
N LEU A 305 -5.02 -10.21 12.91
CA LEU A 305 -4.94 -9.50 14.19
C LEU A 305 -3.49 -9.22 14.57
N GLN A 306 -2.61 -10.21 14.42
CA GLN A 306 -1.18 -10.05 14.67
C GLN A 306 -0.58 -8.93 13.81
N HIS A 307 -0.87 -8.93 12.51
CA HIS A 307 -0.37 -7.93 11.58
C HIS A 307 -0.90 -6.52 11.91
N LEU A 308 -2.19 -6.40 12.22
CA LEU A 308 -2.80 -5.15 12.66
C LEU A 308 -2.16 -4.65 13.96
N ALA A 309 -2.07 -5.49 14.99
CA ALA A 309 -1.44 -5.13 16.26
C ALA A 309 0.01 -4.67 16.04
N SER A 310 0.78 -5.38 15.21
CA SER A 310 2.15 -4.98 14.84
C SER A 310 2.20 -3.61 14.15
N SER A 311 1.22 -3.29 13.31
CA SER A 311 1.13 -1.98 12.64
C SER A 311 0.81 -0.85 13.63
N LEU A 312 -0.18 -1.06 14.51
CA LEU A 312 -0.57 -0.10 15.54
C LEU A 312 0.56 0.14 16.55
N GLY A 313 1.25 -0.91 16.99
CA GLY A 313 2.41 -0.80 17.88
C GLY A 313 3.56 0.00 17.25
N ARG A 314 3.88 -0.26 15.98
CA ARG A 314 4.87 0.53 15.23
C ARG A 314 4.48 2.00 15.12
N TRP A 315 3.20 2.29 14.87
CA TRP A 315 2.72 3.67 14.77
C TRP A 315 3.03 4.49 16.04
N PHE A 316 2.80 3.92 17.22
CA PHE A 316 3.10 4.55 18.51
C PHE A 316 4.60 4.67 18.76
N LYS A 317 5.37 3.62 18.43
CA LYS A 317 6.82 3.58 18.59
C LYS A 317 7.53 4.63 17.73
N ASP A 318 7.15 4.75 16.45
CA ASP A 318 7.85 5.59 15.49
C ASP A 318 7.62 7.10 15.71
N ARG A 319 6.54 7.47 16.40
CA ARG A 319 6.20 8.86 16.72
C ARG A 319 6.61 9.28 18.13
N GLY A 320 7.10 8.33 18.92
CA GLY A 320 6.89 8.37 20.35
C GLY A 320 7.96 9.07 21.18
N THR A 321 7.49 9.95 22.06
CA THR A 321 8.07 10.15 23.41
C THR A 321 8.03 8.83 24.21
N GLU A 322 8.71 8.76 25.36
CA GLU A 322 8.66 7.58 26.25
C GLU A 322 7.21 7.17 26.60
N ARG A 323 6.32 8.15 26.78
CA ARG A 323 4.89 7.92 27.04
C ARG A 323 4.18 7.24 25.87
N GLU A 324 4.49 7.63 24.63
CA GLU A 324 3.89 7.04 23.44
C GLU A 324 4.45 5.65 23.16
N ILE A 325 5.75 5.43 23.40
CA ILE A 325 6.34 4.08 23.33
C ILE A 325 5.67 3.14 24.34
N ALA A 326 5.32 3.64 25.54
CA ALA A 326 4.58 2.84 26.52
C ALA A 326 3.18 2.42 26.02
N LEU A 327 2.53 3.21 25.16
CA LEU A 327 1.26 2.84 24.53
C LEU A 327 1.42 1.74 23.47
N ALA A 328 2.63 1.53 22.93
CA ALA A 328 2.92 0.45 21.99
C ALA A 328 2.95 -0.94 22.66
N ILE A 329 3.26 -1.02 23.97
CA ILE A 329 3.44 -2.27 24.71
C ILE A 329 2.32 -3.29 24.45
N PRO A 330 1.03 -2.99 24.74
CA PRO A 330 -0.02 -3.98 24.60
C PRO A 330 -0.20 -4.49 23.15
N TYR A 331 0.05 -3.64 22.16
CA TYR A 331 0.01 -4.06 20.76
C TYR A 331 1.12 -5.04 20.41
N VAL A 332 2.34 -4.76 20.88
CA VAL A 332 3.50 -5.61 20.62
C VAL A 332 3.39 -6.92 21.41
N GLU A 333 2.83 -6.91 22.62
CA GLU A 333 2.54 -8.13 23.38
C GLU A 333 1.54 -9.04 22.65
N ILE A 334 0.43 -8.48 22.14
CA ILE A 334 -0.55 -9.23 21.32
C ILE A 334 0.14 -9.81 20.08
N ALA A 335 0.87 -9.00 19.33
CA ALA A 335 1.54 -9.44 18.12
C ALA A 335 2.59 -10.53 18.40
N PHE A 336 3.32 -10.41 19.50
CA PHE A 336 4.32 -11.38 19.91
C PHE A 336 3.69 -12.71 20.31
N ALA A 337 2.64 -12.68 21.13
CA ALA A 337 1.94 -13.88 21.60
C ALA A 337 1.27 -14.68 20.47
N LEU A 338 0.89 -14.02 19.37
CA LEU A 338 0.29 -14.67 18.19
C LEU A 338 1.30 -15.32 17.24
N ASN A 339 2.61 -15.35 17.56
CA ASN A 339 3.61 -16.12 16.80
C ASN A 339 3.57 -17.64 17.04
N GLY A 340 2.79 -18.10 18.04
CA GLY A 340 2.75 -19.50 18.47
C GLY A 340 4.10 -19.99 18.98
N ASP A 341 4.39 -21.29 18.81
CA ASP A 341 5.64 -21.93 19.24
C ASP A 341 6.89 -21.45 18.47
N SER A 342 6.71 -20.85 17.29
CA SER A 342 7.85 -20.40 16.49
C SER A 342 8.35 -19.05 16.98
N ILE A 343 9.60 -19.02 17.47
CA ILE A 343 10.21 -17.76 17.86
C ILE A 343 10.56 -16.95 16.61
N GLU A 344 9.80 -15.88 16.40
CA GLU A 344 10.06 -14.86 15.40
C GLU A 344 10.99 -13.79 16.01
N PRO A 345 12.27 -13.73 15.60
CA PRO A 345 13.26 -12.88 16.26
C PRO A 345 12.95 -11.38 16.13
N ARG A 346 12.19 -10.94 15.12
CA ARG A 346 11.86 -9.50 14.97
C ARG A 346 10.77 -9.07 15.94
N ALA A 347 9.73 -9.87 16.15
CA ALA A 347 8.70 -9.63 17.16
C ALA A 347 9.32 -9.64 18.55
N PHE A 348 10.23 -10.59 18.84
CA PHE A 348 11.00 -10.59 20.09
C PHE A 348 11.80 -9.29 20.25
N LEU A 349 12.55 -8.89 19.22
CA LEU A 349 13.35 -7.66 19.23
C LEU A 349 12.47 -6.42 19.47
N GLU A 350 11.30 -6.36 18.84
CA GLU A 350 10.36 -5.27 19.01
C GLU A 350 9.86 -5.17 20.46
N LEU A 351 9.46 -6.31 21.05
CA LEU A 351 9.02 -6.36 22.45
C LEU A 351 10.15 -5.98 23.42
N ALA A 352 11.35 -6.53 23.22
CA ALA A 352 12.53 -6.17 24.01
C ALA A 352 12.87 -4.67 23.89
N THR A 353 12.71 -4.09 22.70
CA THR A 353 12.95 -2.66 22.47
C THR A 353 11.97 -1.78 23.21
N VAL A 354 10.67 -2.09 23.15
CA VAL A 354 9.65 -1.31 23.84
C VAL A 354 9.81 -1.42 25.35
N TYR A 355 10.07 -2.61 25.91
CA TYR A 355 10.34 -2.76 27.34
C TYR A 355 11.63 -2.04 27.78
N GLY A 356 12.68 -2.11 26.98
CA GLY A 356 13.95 -1.41 27.25
C GLY A 356 13.80 0.11 27.24
N ALA A 357 13.09 0.64 26.25
CA ALA A 357 12.84 2.08 26.12
C ALA A 357 11.96 2.64 27.25
N THR A 358 11.09 1.82 27.85
CA THR A 358 10.15 2.21 28.91
C THR A 358 10.60 1.78 30.32
N GLY A 359 11.85 1.31 30.45
CA GLY A 359 12.44 0.93 31.74
C GLY A 359 11.80 -0.29 32.42
N ARG A 360 11.09 -1.14 31.68
CA ARG A 360 10.39 -2.33 32.20
C ARG A 360 11.36 -3.51 32.42
N ARG A 361 12.32 -3.34 33.33
CA ARG A 361 13.40 -4.32 33.57
C ARG A 361 12.90 -5.71 33.96
N ASP A 362 11.87 -5.81 34.79
CA ASP A 362 11.33 -7.11 35.23
C ASP A 362 10.74 -7.90 34.05
N LYS A 363 10.06 -7.20 33.13
CA LYS A 363 9.53 -7.78 31.90
C LYS A 363 10.64 -8.23 30.95
N LEU A 364 11.74 -7.47 30.84
CA LEU A 364 12.92 -7.91 30.08
C LEU A 364 13.54 -9.16 30.69
N LEU A 365 13.64 -9.25 32.02
CA LEU A 365 14.17 -10.44 32.70
C LEU A 365 13.27 -11.66 32.45
N GLN A 366 11.95 -11.50 32.57
CA GLN A 366 10.99 -12.54 32.23
C GLN A 366 11.17 -13.01 30.77
N LEU A 367 11.15 -12.06 29.83
CA LEU A 367 11.30 -12.31 28.40
C LEU A 367 12.64 -13.02 28.07
N SER A 368 13.73 -12.60 28.72
CA SER A 368 15.04 -13.23 28.60
C SER A 368 15.03 -14.66 29.12
N ASN A 369 14.47 -14.90 30.32
CA ASN A 369 14.47 -16.23 30.94
C ASN A 369 13.68 -17.25 30.11
N GLU A 370 12.56 -16.81 29.53
CA GLU A 370 11.66 -17.68 28.78
C GLU A 370 12.21 -18.01 27.38
N TYR A 371 12.72 -17.02 26.64
CA TYR A 371 12.97 -17.19 25.20
C TYR A 371 14.45 -17.24 24.79
N THR A 372 15.40 -17.00 25.69
CA THR A 372 16.83 -17.01 25.34
C THR A 372 17.27 -18.36 24.76
N LEU A 373 16.93 -19.47 25.42
CA LEU A 373 17.32 -20.80 24.97
C LEU A 373 16.76 -21.12 23.56
N PRO A 374 15.45 -20.97 23.31
CA PRO A 374 14.93 -21.21 21.97
C PRO A 374 15.38 -20.17 20.92
N LEU A 375 15.73 -18.93 21.29
CA LEU A 375 16.46 -18.00 20.38
C LEU A 375 17.84 -18.55 19.98
N PHE A 376 18.61 -19.14 20.91
CA PHE A 376 19.87 -19.79 20.58
C PHE A 376 19.68 -21.02 19.68
N HIS A 377 18.60 -21.77 19.87
CA HIS A 377 18.25 -22.88 18.99
C HIS A 377 17.98 -22.38 17.57
N GLY A 378 17.07 -21.42 17.41
CA GLY A 378 16.74 -20.83 16.10
C GLY A 378 17.96 -20.18 15.43
N LYS A 379 18.85 -19.56 16.20
CA LYS A 379 20.12 -19.05 15.70
C LYS A 379 21.01 -20.15 15.11
N ARG A 380 21.14 -21.31 15.76
CA ARG A 380 21.93 -22.44 15.22
C ARG A 380 21.36 -22.96 13.90
N GLU A 381 20.04 -22.99 13.76
CA GLU A 381 19.37 -23.32 12.49
C GLU A 381 19.67 -22.29 11.40
N ALA A 382 19.65 -21.00 11.75
CA ALA A 382 19.99 -19.94 10.81
C ALA A 382 21.44 -20.04 10.30
N TYR A 383 22.39 -20.43 11.17
CA TYR A 383 23.77 -20.72 10.75
C TYR A 383 23.85 -21.87 9.76
N ARG A 384 23.22 -23.01 10.05
CA ARG A 384 23.18 -24.16 9.14
C ARG A 384 22.56 -23.83 7.79
N ARG A 385 21.53 -22.98 7.77
CA ARG A 385 20.90 -22.50 6.52
C ARG A 385 21.84 -21.57 5.74
N ALA A 386 22.51 -20.66 6.42
CA ALA A 386 23.43 -19.73 5.77
C ALA A 386 24.62 -20.47 5.13
N GLU A 387 25.10 -21.55 5.73
CA GLU A 387 26.17 -22.38 5.16
C GLU A 387 25.77 -23.01 3.82
N SER A 388 24.50 -23.40 3.64
CA SER A 388 24.02 -24.03 2.42
C SER A 388 23.47 -23.05 1.38
N THR A 389 22.92 -21.91 1.80
CA THR A 389 22.21 -20.98 0.91
C THR A 389 22.89 -19.63 0.73
N GLY A 390 23.84 -19.28 1.61
CA GLY A 390 24.36 -17.92 1.72
C GLY A 390 23.38 -16.90 2.30
N ASP A 391 22.22 -17.32 2.83
CA ASP A 391 21.24 -16.43 3.45
C ASP A 391 21.62 -16.09 4.90
N TYR A 392 22.22 -14.92 5.09
CA TYR A 392 22.62 -14.40 6.41
C TYR A 392 21.49 -13.66 7.15
N ARG A 393 20.27 -13.57 6.60
CA ARG A 393 19.21 -12.76 7.21
C ARG A 393 18.75 -13.30 8.56
N GLY A 394 18.59 -14.62 8.66
CA GLY A 394 18.23 -15.25 9.93
C GLY A 394 19.29 -15.01 11.01
N ILE A 395 20.58 -15.13 10.66
CA ILE A 395 21.69 -14.86 11.59
C ILE A 395 21.61 -13.42 12.10
N TYR A 396 21.42 -12.45 11.20
CA TYR A 396 21.25 -11.04 11.56
C TYR A 396 20.09 -10.85 12.55
N ASP A 397 18.89 -11.34 12.22
CA ASP A 397 17.69 -11.11 13.01
C ASP A 397 17.83 -11.74 14.44
N PHE A 398 18.36 -12.97 14.57
CA PHE A 398 18.58 -13.60 15.88
C PHE A 398 19.66 -12.89 16.72
N HIS A 399 20.76 -12.46 16.11
CA HIS A 399 21.80 -11.72 16.82
C HIS A 399 21.32 -10.34 17.27
N MET A 400 20.48 -9.68 16.47
CA MET A 400 19.85 -8.42 16.86
C MET A 400 18.93 -8.61 18.07
N ALA A 401 18.07 -9.63 18.05
CA ALA A 401 17.18 -9.97 19.16
C ALA A 401 17.95 -10.21 20.48
N LEU A 402 18.94 -11.12 20.45
CA LEU A 402 19.77 -11.43 21.61
C LEU A 402 20.62 -10.23 22.07
N GLY A 403 21.17 -9.47 21.13
CA GLY A 403 21.99 -8.30 21.43
C GLY A 403 21.19 -7.17 22.07
N ALA A 404 19.96 -6.94 21.62
CA ALA A 404 19.07 -5.96 22.22
C ALA A 404 18.69 -6.32 23.64
N ILE A 405 18.24 -7.56 23.89
CA ILE A 405 17.82 -7.98 25.25
C ILE A 405 18.99 -7.92 26.24
N TYR A 406 20.18 -8.40 25.87
CA TYR A 406 21.37 -8.29 26.72
C TYR A 406 21.82 -6.85 26.92
N GLY A 407 21.70 -6.01 25.89
CA GLY A 407 21.99 -4.59 25.99
C GLY A 407 21.10 -3.90 27.01
N TYR A 408 19.78 -4.11 26.96
CA TYR A 408 18.86 -3.51 27.93
C TYR A 408 19.00 -4.08 29.34
N LEU A 409 19.40 -5.35 29.47
CA LEU A 409 19.71 -5.95 30.78
C LEU A 409 21.09 -5.55 31.32
N GLU A 410 21.85 -4.77 30.55
CA GLU A 410 23.22 -4.31 30.85
C GLU A 410 24.24 -5.46 30.99
N GLN A 411 24.02 -6.54 30.25
CA GLN A 411 24.93 -7.68 30.15
C GLN A 411 25.98 -7.43 29.06
N TRP A 412 26.88 -6.46 29.32
CA TRP A 412 27.83 -5.96 28.33
C TRP A 412 28.93 -6.96 27.95
N THR A 413 29.51 -7.62 28.96
CA THR A 413 30.58 -8.63 28.89
C THR A 413 30.43 -9.62 30.05
N ASP A 414 31.04 -10.79 29.94
CA ASP A 414 31.14 -11.73 31.06
C ASP A 414 32.19 -11.27 32.09
N ARG A 415 32.15 -11.86 33.30
CA ARG A 415 33.05 -11.56 34.45
C ARG A 415 34.55 -11.72 34.16
N GLY A 416 34.95 -12.24 33.01
CA GLY A 416 36.34 -12.41 32.58
C GLY A 416 36.82 -11.45 31.48
N GLY A 417 36.02 -10.44 31.10
CA GLY A 417 36.39 -9.46 30.08
C GLY A 417 36.42 -9.97 28.62
N GLY A 418 36.04 -11.23 28.39
CA GLY A 418 35.95 -11.83 27.05
C GLY A 418 34.60 -11.58 26.36
N GLU A 419 34.61 -11.56 25.02
CA GLU A 419 33.41 -11.47 24.17
C GLU A 419 32.72 -12.84 24.10
N GLN A 420 31.91 -13.16 25.10
CA GLN A 420 31.20 -14.43 25.18
C GLN A 420 29.86 -14.40 24.42
N PRO A 421 29.33 -15.55 23.96
CA PRO A 421 28.05 -15.62 23.28
C PRO A 421 26.85 -15.11 24.08
N THR A 422 26.97 -14.88 25.39
CA THR A 422 25.91 -14.35 26.25
C THR A 422 26.06 -12.85 26.55
N SER A 423 26.84 -12.13 25.74
CA SER A 423 27.08 -10.69 25.92
C SER A 423 26.47 -9.82 24.82
N ALA A 424 26.02 -8.61 25.17
CA ALA A 424 25.48 -7.64 24.23
C ALA A 424 26.49 -7.28 23.14
N ILE A 425 27.77 -7.08 23.51
CA ILE A 425 28.84 -6.74 22.58
C ILE A 425 29.00 -7.82 21.52
N PHE A 426 29.11 -9.09 21.92
CA PHE A 426 29.29 -10.20 20.98
C PHE A 426 28.11 -10.29 20.00
N GLN A 427 26.88 -10.24 20.53
CA GLN A 427 25.67 -10.39 19.72
C GLN A 427 25.52 -9.25 18.70
N LEU A 428 25.65 -7.99 19.14
CA LEU A 428 25.49 -6.84 18.25
C LEU A 428 26.62 -6.72 17.22
N LYS A 429 27.86 -7.11 17.57
CA LYS A 429 28.96 -7.21 16.58
C LYS A 429 28.65 -8.25 15.52
N ARG A 430 28.14 -9.42 15.91
CA ARG A 430 27.77 -10.49 14.97
C ARG A 430 26.58 -10.10 14.10
N ALA A 431 25.61 -9.36 14.63
CA ALA A 431 24.54 -8.76 13.82
C ALA A 431 25.13 -7.81 12.76
N ARG A 432 26.02 -6.87 13.13
CA ARG A 432 26.68 -5.98 12.16
C ARG A 432 27.45 -6.74 11.09
N TRP A 433 28.19 -7.79 11.48
CA TRP A 433 28.89 -8.65 10.53
C TRP A 433 27.93 -9.33 9.55
N ALA A 434 26.83 -9.91 10.04
CA ALA A 434 25.82 -10.55 9.20
C ALA A 434 25.15 -9.55 8.24
N ALA A 435 24.85 -8.33 8.70
CA ALA A 435 24.38 -7.26 7.83
C ALA A 435 25.39 -6.91 6.73
N GLY A 436 26.69 -6.87 7.06
CA GLY A 436 27.77 -6.75 6.09
C GLY A 436 27.74 -7.86 5.02
N LYS A 437 27.60 -9.12 5.45
CA LYS A 437 27.48 -10.27 4.53
C LYS A 437 26.28 -10.19 3.59
N ILE A 438 25.12 -9.76 4.09
CA ILE A 438 23.94 -9.54 3.25
C ILE A 438 24.23 -8.45 2.20
N ASN A 439 24.94 -7.40 2.60
CA ASN A 439 25.21 -6.23 1.78
C ASN A 439 26.36 -6.38 0.78
N GLU A 440 27.24 -7.38 0.95
CA GLU A 440 28.39 -7.64 0.05
C GLU A 440 27.93 -7.90 -1.40
N ASN A 441 26.78 -8.53 -1.57
CA ASN A 441 26.23 -8.90 -2.89
C ASN A 441 25.17 -7.91 -3.42
N LEU A 442 24.95 -6.79 -2.73
CA LEU A 442 23.92 -5.81 -3.09
C LEU A 442 24.54 -4.50 -3.58
N PRO A 443 24.00 -3.87 -4.65
CA PRO A 443 24.38 -2.52 -5.06
C PRO A 443 24.30 -1.52 -3.90
N ALA A 444 25.15 -0.49 -3.90
CA ALA A 444 25.23 0.49 -2.81
C ALA A 444 23.90 1.26 -2.57
N ASP A 445 23.14 1.46 -3.64
CA ASP A 445 21.84 2.13 -3.68
C ASP A 445 20.64 1.18 -3.48
N SER A 446 20.89 -0.14 -3.38
CA SER A 446 19.81 -1.12 -3.20
C SER A 446 19.03 -0.85 -1.90
N GLN A 447 17.71 -0.79 -2.04
CA GLN A 447 16.77 -0.70 -0.91
C GLN A 447 16.74 -1.98 -0.07
N GLN A 448 17.29 -3.08 -0.60
CA GLN A 448 17.37 -4.36 0.12
C GLN A 448 18.56 -4.42 1.09
N ARG A 449 19.47 -3.44 1.06
CA ARG A 449 20.60 -3.38 1.99
C ARG A 449 20.10 -3.31 3.43
N VAL A 450 20.69 -4.12 4.29
CA VAL A 450 20.41 -4.13 5.72
C VAL A 450 21.25 -3.06 6.39
N ILE A 451 20.59 -2.02 6.90
CA ILE A 451 21.21 -0.99 7.73
C ILE A 451 20.89 -1.30 9.19
N VAL A 452 21.91 -1.46 10.02
CA VAL A 452 21.72 -1.78 11.44
C VAL A 452 21.00 -0.62 12.16
N PRO A 453 19.87 -0.84 12.86
CA PRO A 453 19.11 0.21 13.51
C PRO A 453 19.93 1.10 14.45
N ILE A 454 19.59 2.39 14.52
CA ILE A 454 20.27 3.38 15.37
C ILE A 454 20.29 2.93 16.85
N ALA A 455 19.17 2.41 17.35
CA ALA A 455 19.08 1.90 18.72
C ALA A 455 20.10 0.78 19.02
N ALA A 456 20.37 -0.11 18.06
CA ALA A 456 21.36 -1.16 18.23
C ALA A 456 22.80 -0.63 18.19
N ILE A 457 23.07 0.39 17.35
CA ILE A 457 24.34 1.12 17.36
C ILE A 457 24.56 1.80 18.71
N GLN A 458 23.53 2.45 19.26
CA GLN A 458 23.56 3.08 20.58
C GLN A 458 23.81 2.07 21.71
N LEU A 459 23.14 0.92 21.69
CA LEU A 459 23.37 -0.14 22.68
C LEU A 459 24.81 -0.65 22.63
N LEU A 460 25.35 -0.89 21.44
CA LEU A 460 26.73 -1.37 21.29
C LEU A 460 27.76 -0.30 21.68
N ALA A 461 27.53 0.97 21.31
CA ALA A 461 28.37 2.09 21.72
C ALA A 461 28.39 2.26 23.25
N THR A 462 27.21 2.19 23.88
CA THR A 462 27.07 2.22 25.33
C THR A 462 27.81 1.05 25.98
N ALA A 463 27.70 -0.15 25.40
CA ALA A 463 28.41 -1.32 25.90
C ALA A 463 29.95 -1.13 25.87
N TYR A 464 30.48 -0.53 24.80
CA TYR A 464 31.89 -0.16 24.71
C TYR A 464 32.29 0.88 25.75
N GLU A 465 31.50 1.94 25.93
CA GLU A 465 31.76 2.97 26.94
C GLU A 465 31.76 2.39 28.37
N ARG A 466 30.79 1.53 28.69
CA ARG A 466 30.68 0.85 30.00
C ARG A 466 31.82 -0.14 30.27
N THR A 467 32.53 -0.56 29.23
CA THR A 467 33.68 -1.48 29.32
C THR A 467 35.01 -0.78 29.08
N ASN A 468 35.06 0.55 29.19
CA ASN A 468 36.26 1.38 29.00
C ASN A 468 36.89 1.27 27.60
N ARG A 469 36.08 0.99 26.57
CA ARG A 469 36.50 0.89 25.16
C ARG A 469 36.05 2.13 24.37
N THR A 470 36.38 3.33 24.85
CA THR A 470 35.90 4.60 24.25
C THR A 470 36.25 4.73 22.76
N ASP A 471 37.44 4.32 22.34
CA ASP A 471 37.85 4.34 20.93
C ASP A 471 36.92 3.49 20.04
N ASP A 472 36.50 2.32 20.51
CA ASP A 472 35.61 1.43 19.76
C ASP A 472 34.19 2.02 19.65
N SER A 473 33.71 2.68 20.71
CA SER A 473 32.43 3.41 20.68
C SER A 473 32.46 4.52 19.61
N LEU A 474 33.49 5.36 19.61
CA LEU A 474 33.60 6.47 18.67
C LEU A 474 33.75 5.98 17.22
N LYS A 475 34.61 4.99 16.97
CA LYS A 475 34.77 4.38 15.64
C LYS A 475 33.43 3.82 15.12
N LEU A 476 32.71 3.08 15.95
CA LEU A 476 31.39 2.55 15.63
C LEU A 476 30.41 3.66 15.21
N ARG A 477 30.38 4.78 15.94
CA ARG A 477 29.50 5.93 15.65
C ARG A 477 29.89 6.63 14.36
N ILE A 478 31.19 6.81 14.12
CA ILE A 478 31.73 7.40 12.88
C ILE A 478 31.34 6.54 11.67
N ASP A 479 31.58 5.23 11.72
CA ASP A 479 31.25 4.30 10.64
C ASP A 479 29.76 4.35 10.31
N ALA A 480 28.91 4.29 11.34
CA ALA A 480 27.46 4.29 11.18
C ALA A 480 26.93 5.65 10.67
N ALA A 481 27.56 6.77 11.07
CA ALA A 481 27.24 8.09 10.54
C ALA A 481 27.63 8.21 9.06
N ASN A 482 28.82 7.73 8.68
CA ASN A 482 29.31 7.74 7.30
C ASN A 482 28.43 6.88 6.37
N GLU A 483 27.93 5.74 6.84
CA GLU A 483 26.97 4.91 6.09
C GLU A 483 25.65 5.67 5.76
N ARG A 484 25.27 6.64 6.61
CA ARG A 484 23.98 7.35 6.51
C ARG A 484 24.09 8.73 5.90
N VAL A 485 25.26 9.36 5.89
CA VAL A 485 25.40 10.79 5.53
C VAL A 485 24.94 11.10 4.11
N GLY A 486 25.03 10.14 3.18
CA GLY A 486 24.51 10.28 1.82
C GLY A 486 22.99 10.11 1.70
N LYS A 487 22.36 9.41 2.65
CA LYS A 487 20.91 9.09 2.61
C LYS A 487 20.09 10.03 3.49
N SER A 488 20.59 10.36 4.68
CA SER A 488 19.95 11.27 5.62
C SER A 488 21.00 11.90 6.54
N PRO A 489 21.45 13.14 6.25
CA PRO A 489 22.37 13.88 7.11
C PRO A 489 21.84 14.04 8.55
N LYS A 490 20.51 14.16 8.71
CA LYS A 490 19.85 14.21 10.02
C LYS A 490 20.08 12.93 10.83
N LEU A 491 19.84 11.75 10.25
CA LEU A 491 20.05 10.48 10.93
C LEU A 491 21.54 10.19 11.16
N ALA A 492 22.41 10.59 10.23
CA ALA A 492 23.86 10.49 10.44
C ALA A 492 24.31 11.31 11.66
N TYR A 493 23.78 12.53 11.82
CA TYR A 493 24.06 13.37 12.97
C TYR A 493 23.52 12.77 14.26
N GLU A 494 22.29 12.24 14.22
CA GLU A 494 21.67 11.58 15.35
C GLU A 494 22.51 10.40 15.85
N VAL A 495 22.95 9.50 14.96
CA VAL A 495 23.83 8.39 15.33
C VAL A 495 25.12 8.88 15.96
N LEU A 496 25.77 9.86 15.33
CA LEU A 496 27.05 10.39 15.79
C LEU A 496 26.96 10.98 17.21
N MET A 497 25.87 11.68 17.49
CA MET A 497 25.66 12.41 18.75
C MET A 497 24.81 11.65 19.79
N SER A 498 24.32 10.46 19.46
CA SER A 498 23.36 9.74 20.30
C SER A 498 23.89 9.25 21.64
N GLY A 499 23.07 9.23 22.68
CA GLY A 499 23.43 8.70 24.00
C GLY A 499 22.69 9.43 25.12
N LYS A 500 22.59 8.81 26.30
CA LYS A 500 21.99 9.45 27.49
C LYS A 500 22.87 10.56 28.07
N GLN A 501 24.16 10.57 27.74
CA GLN A 501 25.11 11.61 28.11
C GLN A 501 25.83 12.13 26.85
N PRO A 502 26.35 13.37 26.87
CA PRO A 502 27.24 13.84 25.83
C PRO A 502 28.35 12.83 25.59
N VAL A 503 28.65 12.55 24.33
CA VAL A 503 29.73 11.62 23.95
C VAL A 503 31.05 12.12 24.53
N ASP A 504 31.58 11.42 25.55
CA ASP A 504 32.86 11.78 26.18
C ASP A 504 34.02 11.38 25.26
N VAL A 505 34.42 12.33 24.42
CA VAL A 505 35.57 12.16 23.52
C VAL A 505 36.91 12.28 24.26
N SER A 506 36.95 12.77 25.50
CA SER A 506 38.21 13.11 26.19
C SER A 506 39.09 11.89 26.47
N ARG A 507 38.46 10.72 26.68
CA ARG A 507 39.12 9.44 26.94
C ARG A 507 39.60 8.72 25.67
N ALA A 508 39.27 9.24 24.49
CA ALA A 508 39.66 8.62 23.24
C ALA A 508 41.07 9.01 22.79
N SER A 509 41.70 8.12 22.02
CA SER A 509 43.01 8.39 21.42
C SER A 509 42.96 9.64 20.51
N PRO A 510 44.08 10.38 20.37
CA PRO A 510 44.12 11.59 19.54
C PRO A 510 43.62 11.38 18.10
N ALA A 511 43.95 10.23 17.49
CA ALA A 511 43.53 9.89 16.13
C ALA A 511 42.00 9.75 16.02
N VAL A 512 41.38 8.99 16.93
CA VAL A 512 39.92 8.78 16.91
C VAL A 512 39.17 10.07 17.21
N ARG A 513 39.69 10.92 18.10
CA ARG A 513 39.12 12.26 18.34
C ARG A 513 39.14 13.13 17.08
N ALA A 514 40.25 13.13 16.35
CA ALA A 514 40.36 13.90 15.10
C ALA A 514 39.37 13.39 14.04
N ASP A 515 39.22 12.07 13.90
CA ASP A 515 38.25 11.47 12.97
C ASP A 515 36.80 11.77 13.36
N PHE A 516 36.48 11.71 14.65
CA PHE A 516 35.16 12.06 15.17
C PHE A 516 34.82 13.52 14.83
N GLU A 517 35.73 14.45 15.12
CA GLU A 517 35.51 15.87 14.87
C GLU A 517 35.38 16.18 13.37
N LYS A 518 36.23 15.57 12.53
CA LYS A 518 36.14 15.67 11.08
C LYS A 518 34.77 15.19 10.56
N THR A 519 34.30 14.05 11.07
CA THR A 519 33.00 13.46 10.68
C THR A 519 31.86 14.36 11.14
N ARG A 520 31.93 14.88 12.38
CA ARG A 520 30.95 15.79 12.95
C ARG A 520 30.78 17.06 12.12
N VAL A 521 31.88 17.69 11.73
CA VAL A 521 31.86 18.89 10.88
C VAL A 521 31.28 18.60 9.50
N ASN A 522 31.63 17.46 8.88
CA ASN A 522 31.11 17.06 7.58
C ASN A 522 29.58 16.82 7.62
N VAL A 523 29.12 16.03 8.59
CA VAL A 523 27.69 15.73 8.77
C VAL A 523 26.90 17.00 9.09
N ALA A 524 27.43 17.90 9.93
CA ALA A 524 26.79 19.18 10.26
C ALA A 524 26.63 20.08 9.02
N LYS A 525 27.69 20.23 8.19
CA LYS A 525 27.62 21.00 6.94
C LYS A 525 26.56 20.47 5.98
N ARG A 526 26.43 19.15 5.86
CA ARG A 526 25.43 18.51 4.99
C ARG A 526 24.00 18.54 5.54
N ARG A 527 23.82 18.82 6.83
CA ARG A 527 22.50 18.94 7.46
C ARG A 527 21.91 20.35 7.29
N THR A 528 22.76 21.37 7.16
CA THR A 528 22.36 22.77 6.95
C THR A 528 22.07 23.11 5.49
N LEU A 529 22.54 22.27 4.56
CA LEU A 529 22.16 22.26 3.15
C LEU A 529 20.89 21.43 2.98
#